data_AF-A0A1I3KJR8-F1
#
_entry.id   AF-A0A1I3KJR8-F1
#
_cell.length_a   1.000
_cell.length_b   1.000
_cell.length_c   1.000
_cell.angle_alpha   90.00
_cell.angle_beta   90.00
_cell.angle_gamma   90.00
#
_symmetry.space_group_name_H-M   'P 1'
#
loop_
_entity.id
_entity.type
_entity.pdbx_description
1 polymer ?
#
loop_
_entity_poly.entity_id
_entity_poly.type
_entity_poly.pdbx_seq_one_letter_code
_entity_poly.pdbx_strand_id
1 'polypeptide(L)'
;MRPRPEWMSLKDGLILEFLEEHDLELPAKPLYRNLNRHGHEIGYSTVRQRLGELEDHGLIEKVDDAGYYQISQKGQAYLAGEVALSDLETNGDA
;
A
#
# COMPACT_ATOMS: atom_id res chain seq x y z
N MET A 1 -17.77 -4.55 0.07
CA MET A 1 -16.68 -4.98 -0.83
C MET A 1 -15.86 -3.74 -1.12
N ARG A 2 -14.53 -3.78 -0.92
CA ARG A 2 -13.68 -2.61 -1.20
C ARG A 2 -13.63 -2.35 -2.72
N PRO A 3 -13.76 -1.10 -3.19
CA PRO A 3 -13.58 -0.82 -4.60
C PRO A 3 -12.15 -1.19 -5.04
N ARG A 4 -11.99 -1.54 -6.32
CA ARG A 4 -10.69 -1.84 -6.89
C ARG A 4 -10.57 -1.15 -8.26
N PRO A 5 -9.84 -0.04 -8.36
CA PRO A 5 -9.56 0.59 -9.65
C PRO A 5 -8.62 -0.29 -10.48
N GLU A 6 -8.53 -0.03 -11.78
CA GLU A 6 -7.79 -0.87 -12.72
C GLU A 6 -6.29 -0.99 -12.40
N TRP A 7 -5.69 0.07 -11.83
CA TRP A 7 -4.27 0.10 -11.45
C TRP A 7 -3.96 -0.78 -10.22
N MET A 8 -4.97 -1.12 -9.41
CA MET A 8 -4.78 -1.81 -8.14
C MET A 8 -4.78 -3.33 -8.32
N SER A 9 -3.70 -3.96 -7.85
CA SER A 9 -3.54 -5.41 -7.81
C SER A 9 -4.04 -6.00 -6.48
N LEU A 10 -4.15 -7.33 -6.42
CA LEU A 10 -4.42 -8.03 -5.15
C LEU A 10 -3.31 -7.84 -4.11
N LYS A 11 -2.08 -7.56 -4.53
CA LYS A 11 -0.93 -7.40 -3.64
C LYS A 11 -0.94 -6.06 -2.89
N ASP A 12 -1.72 -5.09 -3.37
CA ASP A 12 -1.88 -3.79 -2.71
C ASP A 12 -2.66 -3.90 -1.42
N GLY A 13 -3.81 -4.58 -1.46
CA GLY A 13 -4.59 -4.87 -0.28
C GLY A 13 -3.75 -5.59 0.77
N LEU A 14 -2.96 -6.57 0.34
CA LEU A 14 -2.03 -7.28 1.21
C LEU A 14 -1.01 -6.34 1.90
N ILE A 15 -0.39 -5.42 1.15
CA ILE A 15 0.58 -4.48 1.72
C ILE A 15 -0.09 -3.54 2.72
N LEU A 16 -1.25 -2.99 2.37
CA LEU A 16 -2.01 -2.08 3.23
C LEU A 16 -2.45 -2.77 4.51
N GLU A 17 -3.03 -3.97 4.41
CA GLU A 17 -3.46 -4.78 5.55
C GLU A 17 -2.28 -5.09 6.47
N PHE A 18 -1.13 -5.46 5.91
CA PHE A 18 0.05 -5.81 6.69
C PHE A 18 0.63 -4.61 7.47
N LEU A 19 0.64 -3.41 6.88
CA LEU A 19 1.10 -2.20 7.56
C LEU A 19 0.13 -1.78 8.67
N GLU A 20 -1.18 -1.84 8.43
CA GLU A 20 -2.22 -1.46 9.38
C GLU A 20 -2.35 -2.45 10.55
N GLU A 21 -2.43 -3.77 10.28
CA GLU A 21 -2.64 -4.80 11.31
C GLU A 21 -1.54 -4.78 12.38
N HIS A 22 -0.33 -4.38 11.98
CA HIS A 22 0.84 -4.40 12.85
C HIS A 22 1.29 -3.00 13.30
N ASP A 23 0.60 -1.93 12.89
CA ASP A 23 0.97 -0.53 13.18
C ASP A 23 2.46 -0.26 12.86
N LEU A 24 2.86 -0.56 11.62
CA LEU A 24 4.26 -0.60 11.20
C LEU A 24 4.64 0.51 10.23
N GLU A 25 5.86 1.03 10.45
CA GLU A 25 6.62 1.79 9.48
C GLU A 25 7.76 0.90 8.95
N LEU A 26 7.76 0.56 7.66
CA LEU A 26 8.79 -0.33 7.10
C LEU A 26 9.37 0.18 5.78
N PRO A 27 10.70 0.06 5.59
CA PRO A 27 11.29 0.18 4.27
C PRO A 27 10.93 -1.03 3.40
N ALA A 28 11.05 -0.87 2.09
CA ALA A 28 10.63 -1.88 1.11
C ALA A 28 11.23 -3.28 1.35
N LYS A 29 12.51 -3.37 1.76
CA LYS A 29 13.20 -4.66 1.93
C LYS A 29 12.76 -5.40 3.20
N PRO A 30 12.68 -4.76 4.39
CA PRO A 30 12.00 -5.31 5.55
C PRO A 30 10.55 -5.72 5.28
N LEU A 31 9.75 -4.87 4.62
CA LEU A 31 8.36 -5.19 4.27
C LEU A 31 8.25 -6.47 3.44
N TYR A 32 9.02 -6.57 2.35
CA TYR A 32 9.12 -7.79 1.54
C TYR A 32 9.46 -9.02 2.38
N ARG A 33 10.45 -8.92 3.27
CA ARG A 33 10.87 -10.06 4.10
C ARG A 33 9.77 -10.48 5.07
N ASN A 34 9.08 -9.52 5.69
CA ASN A 34 8.03 -9.82 6.66
C ASN A 34 6.79 -10.41 5.98
N LEU A 35 6.36 -9.88 4.83
CA LEU A 35 5.27 -10.48 4.04
C LEU A 35 5.54 -11.96 3.72
N ASN A 36 6.74 -12.31 3.27
CA ASN A 36 7.09 -13.71 2.99
C ASN A 36 7.21 -14.57 4.26
N ARG A 37 7.68 -13.99 5.39
CA ARG A 37 7.70 -14.69 6.69
C ARG A 37 6.30 -15.00 7.22
N HIS A 38 5.30 -14.20 6.84
CA HIS A 38 3.90 -14.38 7.19
C HIS A 38 3.13 -15.24 6.16
N GLY A 39 3.86 -15.92 5.25
CA GLY A 39 3.28 -16.91 4.33
C GLY A 39 2.78 -16.32 3.00
N HIS A 40 3.05 -15.05 2.72
CA HIS A 40 2.69 -14.45 1.43
C HIS A 40 3.77 -14.67 0.39
N GLU A 41 3.40 -15.14 -0.80
CA GLU A 41 4.34 -15.26 -1.92
C GLU A 41 4.35 -13.96 -2.74
N ILE A 42 5.39 -13.14 -2.55
CA ILE A 42 5.58 -11.87 -3.26
C ILE A 42 7.05 -11.54 -3.45
N GLY A 43 7.44 -11.19 -4.68
CA GLY A 43 8.81 -10.80 -5.02
C GLY A 43 9.16 -9.38 -4.57
N TYR A 44 10.44 -9.14 -4.26
CA TYR A 44 10.92 -7.83 -3.84
C TYR A 44 10.68 -6.72 -4.88
N SER A 45 10.86 -7.02 -6.17
CA SER A 45 10.57 -6.07 -7.26
C SER A 45 9.08 -5.68 -7.29
N THR A 46 8.19 -6.65 -7.07
CA THR A 46 6.75 -6.40 -6.95
C THR A 46 6.44 -5.49 -5.77
N VAL A 47 7.03 -5.73 -4.60
CA VAL A 47 6.84 -4.85 -3.42
C VAL A 47 7.26 -3.42 -3.74
N ARG A 48 8.44 -3.21 -4.36
CA ARG A 48 8.89 -1.86 -4.71
C ARG A 48 7.96 -1.17 -5.71
N GLN A 49 7.52 -1.90 -6.74
CA GLN A 49 6.58 -1.36 -7.72
C GLN A 49 5.27 -0.94 -7.04
N ARG A 50 4.68 -1.83 -6.23
CA ARG A 50 3.40 -1.55 -5.57
C ARG A 50 3.48 -0.45 -4.53
N LEU A 51 4.62 -0.29 -3.83
CA LEU A 51 4.83 0.86 -2.94
C LEU A 51 4.77 2.19 -3.72
N GLY A 52 5.36 2.26 -4.92
CA GLY A 52 5.25 3.44 -5.77
C GLY A 52 3.80 3.74 -6.15
N GLU A 53 3.07 2.75 -6.66
CA GLU A 53 1.65 2.88 -7.03
C GLU A 53 0.78 3.32 -5.84
N LEU A 54 0.96 2.70 -4.67
CA LEU A 54 0.22 3.05 -3.46
C LEU A 54 0.55 4.46 -2.96
N GLU A 55 1.80 4.89 -3.08
CA GLU A 55 2.26 6.23 -2.72
C GLU A 55 1.67 7.27 -3.68
N ASP A 56 1.74 7.03 -4.99
CA ASP A 56 1.22 7.91 -6.04
C ASP A 56 -0.31 8.12 -5.89
N HIS A 57 -1.03 7.08 -5.46
CA HIS A 57 -2.47 7.15 -5.16
C HIS A 57 -2.81 7.58 -3.73
N GLY A 58 -1.79 7.87 -2.91
CA GLY A 58 -1.91 8.42 -1.55
C GLY A 58 -2.46 7.44 -0.51
N LEU A 59 -2.39 6.14 -0.74
CA LEU A 59 -2.82 5.10 0.22
C LEU A 59 -1.73 4.75 1.25
N ILE A 60 -0.49 5.07 0.93
CA ILE A 60 0.64 5.06 1.86
C ILE A 60 1.40 6.38 1.76
N GLU A 61 2.27 6.65 2.71
CA GLU A 61 3.16 7.80 2.69
C GLU A 61 4.57 7.42 3.12
N LYS A 62 5.56 8.18 2.65
CA LYS A 62 6.93 8.11 3.15
C LYS A 62 7.02 8.87 4.47
N VAL A 63 7.53 8.21 5.49
CA VAL A 63 7.75 8.79 6.82
C VAL A 63 8.98 9.71 6.82
N ASP A 64 10.03 9.31 6.10
CA ASP A 64 11.32 10.00 6.09
C ASP A 64 12.13 9.78 4.81
N ASP A 65 13.28 10.47 4.72
CA ASP A 65 14.25 10.31 3.63
C ASP A 65 14.96 8.94 3.63
N ALA A 66 14.82 8.15 4.71
CA ALA A 66 15.36 6.79 4.79
C ALA A 66 14.45 5.76 4.08
N GLY A 67 13.29 6.18 3.59
CA GLY A 67 12.40 5.38 2.75
C GLY A 67 11.53 4.42 3.53
N TYR A 68 11.18 4.78 4.77
CA TYR A 68 10.14 4.10 5.55
C TYR A 68 8.77 4.47 4.99
N TYR A 69 7.90 3.47 4.88
CA TYR A 69 6.52 3.64 4.44
C TYR A 69 5.56 3.24 5.56
N GLN A 70 4.48 4.01 5.69
CA GLN A 70 3.34 3.70 6.54
C GLN A 70 2.03 3.86 5.78
N ILE A 71 0.96 3.27 6.30
CA ILE A 71 -0.38 3.48 5.76
C ILE A 71 -0.83 4.93 6.04
N SER A 72 -1.45 5.56 5.05
CA SER A 72 -1.99 6.93 5.20
C SER A 72 -3.41 6.88 5.77
N GLN A 73 -3.95 8.05 6.16
CA GLN A 73 -5.38 8.16 6.54
C GLN A 73 -6.33 7.70 5.42
N LYS A 74 -5.98 7.98 4.14
CA LYS A 74 -6.75 7.51 2.99
C LYS A 74 -6.66 5.99 2.85
N GLY A 75 -5.48 5.41 3.10
CA GLY A 75 -5.27 3.96 3.15
C GLY A 75 -6.13 3.29 4.22
N GLN A 76 -6.20 3.87 5.41
CA GLN A 76 -7.05 3.40 6.51
C GLN A 76 -8.53 3.44 6.14
N ALA A 77 -9.02 4.57 5.63
CA ALA A 77 -10.39 4.70 5.14
C ALA A 77 -10.69 3.70 4.01
N TYR A 78 -9.71 3.43 3.13
CA TYR A 78 -9.85 2.43 2.07
C TYR A 78 -10.04 1.01 2.66
N LEU A 79 -9.25 0.62 3.66
CA LEU A 79 -9.38 -0.66 4.34
C LEU A 79 -10.72 -0.80 5.08
N ALA A 80 -11.21 0.31 5.67
CA ALA A 80 -12.53 0.39 6.30
C ALA A 80 -13.70 0.34 5.28
N GLY A 81 -13.42 0.51 3.98
CA GLY A 81 -14.44 0.53 2.93
C GLY A 81 -15.19 1.86 2.82
N GLU A 82 -14.59 2.93 3.32
CA GLU A 82 -15.15 4.29 3.38
C GLU A 82 -14.78 5.15 2.17
N VAL A 83 -13.90 4.65 1.29
CA VAL A 83 -13.42 5.36 0.09
C VAL A 83 -14.20 4.86 -1.14
N ALA A 84 -14.67 5.77 -1.98
CA ALA A 84 -15.34 5.43 -3.24
C ALA A 84 -14.34 5.15 -4.37
N LEU A 85 -14.79 4.51 -5.45
CA LEU A 85 -13.93 4.23 -6.61
C LEU A 85 -13.35 5.51 -7.23
N SER A 86 -14.17 6.57 -7.33
CA SER A 86 -13.76 7.87 -7.86
C SER A 86 -12.62 8.53 -7.09
N ASP A 87 -12.48 8.23 -5.80
CA ASP A 87 -11.43 8.77 -4.95
C ASP A 87 -10.08 8.06 -5.16
N LEU A 88 -10.10 6.90 -5.81
CA LEU A 88 -8.92 6.07 -6.11
C LEU A 88 -8.43 6.25 -7.55
N GLU A 89 -9.28 6.79 -8.42
CA GLU A 89 -9.00 7.09 -9.83
C GLU A 89 -8.40 8.50 -9.96
N THR A 90 -7.33 8.80 -9.23
CA THR A 90 -6.60 10.05 -9.48
C THR A 90 -5.76 9.87 -10.74
N ASN A 91 -6.22 10.45 -11.86
CA ASN A 91 -5.39 10.63 -13.05
C ASN A 91 -4.29 11.62 -12.71
N GLY A 92 -3.03 11.22 -12.93
CA GLY A 92 -1.89 12.11 -12.82
C GLY A 92 -2.05 13.26 -13.82
N ASP A 93 -2.30 14.46 -13.31
CA ASP A 93 -2.06 15.73 -13.99
C ASP A 93 -1.96 16.83 -12.92
N ALA A 94 -0.72 17.17 -12.57
CA ALA A 94 -0.30 18.49 -12.14
C ALA A 94 1.08 18.78 -12.73
#